data_AF-A0A1I4VZJ5-F1
#
_entry.id   AF-A0A1I4VZJ5-F1
#
_cell.length_a   1.000
_cell.length_b   1.000
_cell.length_c   1.000
_cell.angle_alpha   90.00
_cell.angle_beta   90.00
_cell.angle_gamma   90.00
#
_symmetry.space_group_name_H-M   'P 1'
#
loop_
_entity.id
_entity.type
_entity.pdbx_description
1 polymer ?
#
loop_
_entity_poly.entity_id
_entity_poly.type
_entity_poly.pdbx_seq_one_letter_code
_entity_poly.pdbx_strand_id
1 'polypeptide(L)'
;MRNKILFFLSIVSFLISLVLPVHFIFDKPDEYLGYVYLSVGWYTFPYLDFFCWLGNFTLLVSWIFYKKKFSLYTAYLTAVLMSFYGINHLFELDILMIKEYHLPLFGYWLWFLSSIFQIIYLYKRNYIKSQTI
;
A
#
# COMPACT_ATOMS: atom_id res chain seq x y z
N MET A 1 -24.91 -3.51 -1.99
CA MET A 1 -23.95 -2.45 -2.36
C MET A 1 -22.93 -2.10 -1.26
N ARG A 2 -23.34 -2.01 0.02
CA ARG A 2 -22.49 -1.54 1.14
C ARG A 2 -21.11 -2.23 1.29
N ASN A 3 -20.99 -3.52 0.97
CA ASN A 3 -19.72 -4.24 1.08
C ASN A 3 -18.69 -3.91 -0.01
N LYS A 4 -19.10 -3.43 -1.19
CA LYS A 4 -18.16 -3.09 -2.27
C LYS A 4 -17.41 -1.78 -2.04
N ILE A 5 -17.90 -0.94 -1.13
CA ILE A 5 -17.29 0.35 -0.79
C ILE A 5 -15.85 0.15 -0.29
N LEU A 6 -15.61 -0.84 0.58
CA LEU A 6 -14.28 -1.12 1.11
C LEU A 6 -13.29 -1.58 0.02
N PHE A 7 -13.77 -2.36 -0.94
CA PHE A 7 -12.96 -2.73 -2.11
C PHE A 7 -12.57 -1.51 -2.94
N PHE A 8 -13.52 -0.60 -3.18
CA PHE A 8 -13.25 0.64 -3.91
C PHE A 8 -12.31 1.57 -3.14
N LEU A 9 -12.51 1.71 -1.83
CA LEU A 9 -11.62 2.49 -0.96
C LEU A 9 -10.18 1.96 -1.00
N SER A 10 -9.99 0.64 -1.02
CA SER A 10 -8.66 0.05 -1.19
C SER A 10 -7.98 0.56 -2.47
N ILE A 11 -8.65 0.46 -3.62
CA ILE A 11 -8.10 0.91 -4.91
C ILE A 11 -7.82 2.42 -4.89
N VAL A 12 -8.78 3.23 -4.44
CA VAL A 12 -8.63 4.69 -4.42
C VAL A 12 -7.50 5.13 -3.48
N SER A 13 -7.40 4.55 -2.29
CA SER A 13 -6.30 4.85 -1.37
C SER A 13 -4.94 4.54 -1.98
N PHE A 14 -4.82 3.42 -2.70
CA PHE A 14 -3.60 3.11 -3.44
C PHE A 14 -3.31 4.15 -4.53
N LEU A 15 -4.29 4.50 -5.35
CA LEU A 15 -4.09 5.50 -6.41
C LEU A 15 -3.66 6.86 -5.85
N ILE A 16 -4.31 7.33 -4.79
CA ILE A 16 -3.91 8.58 -4.11
C ILE A 16 -2.48 8.44 -3.57
N SER A 17 -2.13 7.28 -3.00
CA SER A 17 -0.77 7.03 -2.49
C SER A 17 0.33 7.20 -3.54
N LEU A 18 0.03 6.93 -4.83
CA LEU A 18 1.00 7.08 -5.92
C LEU A 18 1.11 8.52 -6.43
N VAL A 19 0.00 9.27 -6.39
CA VAL A 19 -0.06 10.66 -6.89
C VAL A 19 0.50 11.65 -5.86
N LEU A 20 0.37 11.33 -4.58
CA LEU A 20 0.76 12.23 -3.49
C LEU A 20 2.27 12.58 -3.52
N PRO A 21 3.21 11.62 -3.65
CA PRO A 21 4.63 11.93 -3.78
C PRO A 21 4.95 12.86 -4.97
N VAL A 22 4.21 12.74 -6.08
CA VAL A 22 4.38 13.60 -7.26
C VAL A 22 4.08 15.06 -6.94
N HIS A 23 3.09 15.32 -6.07
CA HIS A 23 2.62 16.68 -5.78
C HIS A 23 3.44 17.43 -4.73
N PHE A 24 4.19 16.71 -3.88
CA PHE A 24 4.91 17.31 -2.75
C PHE A 24 6.43 17.44 -2.98
N ILE A 25 6.99 16.87 -4.05
CA ILE A 25 8.45 16.82 -4.32
C ILE A 25 8.89 17.92 -5.33
N PHE A 26 8.13 18.99 -5.49
CA PHE A 26 8.38 19.98 -6.56
C PHE A 26 9.51 20.99 -6.32
N ASP A 27 10.21 20.94 -5.18
CA ASP A 27 11.31 21.88 -4.92
C ASP A 27 12.63 21.52 -5.62
N LYS A 28 12.76 20.29 -6.17
CA LYS A 28 13.96 19.87 -6.91
C LYS A 28 13.59 19.07 -8.18
N PRO A 29 13.79 19.61 -9.40
CA PRO A 29 13.43 18.96 -10.66
C PRO A 29 14.22 17.68 -10.97
N ASP A 30 15.28 17.40 -10.20
CA ASP A 30 16.10 16.19 -10.32
C ASP A 30 15.42 14.97 -9.65
N GLU A 31 14.39 15.19 -8.83
CA GLU A 31 13.69 14.17 -8.06
C GLU A 31 12.48 13.60 -8.83
N TYR A 32 12.76 12.91 -9.95
CA TYR A 32 11.76 12.13 -10.74
C TYR A 32 11.09 10.99 -9.95
N LEU A 33 11.39 10.82 -8.65
CA LEU A 33 10.86 9.79 -7.77
C LEU A 33 9.33 9.73 -7.76
N GLY A 34 8.65 10.87 -7.83
CA GLY A 34 7.18 10.93 -7.97
C GLY A 34 6.65 10.13 -9.17
N TYR A 35 7.25 10.33 -10.34
CA TYR A 35 6.84 9.64 -11.58
C TYR A 35 7.21 8.15 -11.56
N VAL A 36 8.29 7.78 -10.85
CA VAL A 36 8.61 6.37 -10.59
C VAL A 36 7.47 5.71 -9.83
N TYR A 37 6.97 6.34 -8.76
CA TYR A 37 5.83 5.79 -8.01
C TYR A 37 4.57 5.58 -8.86
N LEU A 38 4.25 6.51 -9.76
CA LEU A 38 3.12 6.34 -10.69
C LEU A 38 3.32 5.19 -11.68
N SER A 39 4.54 4.98 -12.16
CA SER A 39 4.85 4.01 -13.21
C SER A 39 4.99 2.57 -12.71
N VAL A 40 5.61 2.37 -11.54
CA VAL A 40 5.94 1.04 -11.00
C VAL A 40 5.34 0.76 -9.61
N GLY A 41 4.59 1.72 -9.05
CA GLY A 41 4.11 1.66 -7.67
C GLY A 41 5.19 2.07 -6.66
N TRP A 42 4.94 1.84 -5.37
CA TRP A 42 5.91 2.09 -4.29
C TRP A 42 7.23 1.33 -4.54
N TYR A 43 8.34 2.09 -4.65
CA TYR A 43 9.70 1.62 -4.87
C TYR A 43 10.68 2.58 -4.16
N THR A 44 11.59 2.11 -3.32
CA THR A 44 12.48 2.95 -2.48
C THR A 44 13.92 2.42 -2.44
N PHE A 45 14.79 3.03 -3.23
CA PHE A 45 16.22 2.69 -3.27
C PHE A 45 16.84 2.76 -1.86
N PRO A 46 17.73 1.82 -1.43
CA PRO A 46 18.22 0.63 -2.14
C PRO A 46 17.90 -0.73 -1.45
N TYR A 47 17.38 -0.78 -0.22
CA TYR A 47 17.39 -2.01 0.59
C TYR A 47 16.02 -2.72 0.73
N LEU A 48 14.91 -2.04 0.44
CA LEU A 48 13.54 -2.58 0.64
C LEU A 48 12.68 -2.62 -0.62
N ASP A 49 13.30 -2.36 -1.78
CA ASP A 49 12.67 -2.33 -3.09
C ASP A 49 11.86 -3.59 -3.40
N PHE A 50 12.43 -4.76 -3.08
CA PHE A 50 11.76 -6.04 -3.33
C PHE A 50 10.45 -6.17 -2.55
N PHE A 51 10.43 -5.77 -1.28
CA PHE A 51 9.23 -5.88 -0.43
C PHE A 51 8.15 -4.90 -0.87
N CYS A 52 8.52 -3.67 -1.26
CA CYS A 52 7.57 -2.68 -1.74
C CYS A 52 6.96 -3.08 -3.09
N TRP A 53 7.81 -3.49 -4.03
CA TRP A 53 7.39 -4.00 -5.32
C TRP A 53 6.49 -5.24 -5.18
N LEU A 54 6.90 -6.21 -4.36
CA LEU A 54 6.11 -7.41 -4.10
C LEU A 54 4.80 -7.08 -3.38
N GLY A 55 4.79 -6.07 -2.50
CA GLY A 55 3.59 -5.53 -1.87
C GLY A 55 2.59 -5.00 -2.89
N ASN A 56 3.04 -4.19 -3.87
CA ASN A 56 2.20 -3.71 -4.95
C ASN A 56 1.62 -4.86 -5.78
N PHE A 57 2.45 -5.83 -6.16
CA PHE A 57 2.04 -6.96 -6.97
C PHE A 57 1.04 -7.87 -6.23
N THR A 58 1.30 -8.18 -4.97
CA THR A 58 0.41 -9.02 -4.14
C THR A 58 -0.93 -8.33 -3.86
N LEU A 59 -0.95 -7.00 -3.71
CA LEU A 59 -2.17 -6.21 -3.63
C LEU A 59 -3.00 -6.30 -4.92
N LEU A 60 -2.36 -6.12 -6.08
CA LEU A 60 -3.01 -6.22 -7.39
C LEU A 60 -3.60 -7.62 -7.61
N VAL A 61 -2.84 -8.67 -7.29
CA VAL A 61 -3.32 -10.05 -7.33
C VAL A 61 -4.55 -10.22 -6.42
N SER A 62 -4.50 -9.65 -5.20
CA SER A 62 -5.65 -9.69 -4.30
C SER A 62 -6.88 -9.03 -4.91
N TRP A 63 -6.74 -7.90 -5.60
CA TRP A 63 -7.85 -7.22 -6.28
C TRP A 63 -8.41 -8.01 -7.45
N ILE A 64 -7.56 -8.49 -8.36
CA ILE A 64 -7.99 -9.25 -9.55
C ILE A 64 -8.77 -10.49 -9.13
N PHE A 65 -8.21 -11.22 -8.16
CA PHE A 65 -8.80 -12.47 -7.69
C PHE A 65 -9.73 -12.28 -6.51
N TYR A 66 -10.28 -11.08 -6.31
CA TYR A 66 -11.04 -10.75 -5.10
C TYR A 66 -12.03 -11.87 -4.76
N LYS A 67 -12.85 -12.33 -5.70
CA LYS A 67 -13.88 -13.39 -5.50
C LYS A 67 -13.36 -14.76 -5.01
N LYS A 68 -12.07 -15.03 -5.04
CA LYS A 68 -11.46 -16.31 -4.63
C LYS A 68 -11.05 -16.26 -3.15
N LYS A 69 -10.99 -17.42 -2.48
CA LYS A 69 -10.54 -17.50 -1.07
C LYS A 69 -9.07 -17.09 -0.93
N PHE A 70 -8.22 -17.43 -1.91
CA PHE A 70 -6.79 -17.15 -1.85
C PHE A 70 -6.46 -15.64 -1.85
N SER A 71 -7.37 -14.79 -2.35
CA SER A 71 -7.23 -13.34 -2.34
C SER A 71 -7.04 -12.78 -0.91
N LEU A 72 -7.59 -13.45 0.10
CA LEU A 72 -7.41 -13.04 1.49
C LEU A 72 -5.97 -13.28 1.97
N TYR A 73 -5.37 -14.42 1.62
CA TYR A 73 -3.98 -14.72 1.96
C TYR A 73 -3.01 -13.75 1.27
N THR A 74 -3.26 -13.40 0.01
CA THR A 74 -2.45 -12.39 -0.69
C THR A 74 -2.63 -10.99 -0.10
N ALA A 75 -3.82 -10.63 0.39
CA ALA A 75 -4.04 -9.37 1.11
C ALA A 75 -3.27 -9.33 2.45
N TYR A 76 -3.23 -10.44 3.20
CA TYR A 76 -2.41 -10.52 4.41
C TYR A 76 -0.93 -10.43 4.10
N LEU A 77 -0.45 -11.14 3.07
CA LEU A 77 0.93 -11.04 2.63
C LEU A 77 1.28 -9.61 2.25
N THR A 78 0.41 -8.92 1.51
CA THR A 78 0.55 -7.50 1.16
C THR A 78 0.78 -6.65 2.42
N ALA A 79 -0.11 -6.76 3.41
CA ALA A 79 -0.02 -5.96 4.64
C ALA A 79 1.28 -6.24 5.42
N VAL A 80 1.76 -7.48 5.44
CA VAL A 80 3.05 -7.84 6.07
C VAL A 80 4.22 -7.20 5.30
N LEU A 81 4.22 -7.28 3.97
CA LEU A 81 5.26 -6.67 3.12
C LEU A 81 5.32 -5.14 3.30
N MET A 82 4.16 -4.48 3.31
CA MET A 82 4.07 -3.04 3.56
C MET A 82 4.50 -2.68 4.99
N SER A 83 4.17 -3.51 5.98
CA SER A 83 4.60 -3.30 7.37
C SER A 83 6.12 -3.35 7.52
N PHE A 84 6.81 -4.24 6.79
CA PHE A 84 8.28 -4.28 6.83
C PHE A 84 8.90 -2.95 6.39
N TYR A 85 8.34 -2.34 5.34
CA TYR A 85 8.74 -1.00 4.93
C TYR A 85 8.45 0.05 6.00
N GLY A 86 7.25 0.03 6.60
CA GLY A 86 6.91 0.94 7.70
C GLY A 86 7.80 0.78 8.94
N ILE A 87 8.14 -0.45 9.31
CA ILE A 87 9.01 -0.75 10.45
C ILE A 87 10.42 -0.23 10.19
N ASN A 88 11.00 -0.54 9.02
CA ASN A 88 12.31 0.00 8.66
C ASN A 88 12.32 1.53 8.67
N HIS A 89 11.25 2.13 8.14
CA HIS A 89 11.08 3.57 8.16
C HIS A 89 11.03 4.14 9.60
N LEU A 90 10.35 3.46 10.54
CA LEU A 90 10.32 3.85 11.96
C LEU A 90 11.69 3.71 12.64
N PHE A 91 12.53 2.77 12.22
CA PHE A 91 13.89 2.61 12.76
C PHE A 91 14.90 3.60 12.15
N GLU A 92 14.66 4.04 10.91
CA GLU A 92 15.47 5.06 10.23
C GLU A 92 15.10 6.49 10.63
N LEU A 93 13.90 6.69 11.19
CA LEU A 93 13.50 7.92 11.86
C LEU A 93 14.36 8.09 13.12
N ASP A 94 15.48 8.78 12.98
CA ASP A 94 16.30 9.18 14.11
C ASP A 94 15.51 10.18 14.98
N ILE A 95 14.81 9.69 15.99
CA ILE A 95 13.88 10.48 16.84
C ILE A 95 14.62 11.63 17.55
N LEU A 96 15.95 11.54 17.67
CA LEU A 96 16.82 12.51 18.35
C LEU A 96 17.53 13.48 17.39
N MET A 97 17.69 13.13 16.12
CA MET A 97 18.14 14.05 15.07
C MET A 97 16.96 14.33 14.14
N ILE A 98 16.38 15.54 14.25
CA ILE A 98 15.49 16.08 13.21
C ILE A 98 16.33 16.32 11.95
N LYS A 99 16.65 15.25 11.23
CA LYS A 99 17.00 15.31 9.82
C LYS A 99 15.68 15.39 9.08
N GLU A 100 15.48 16.47 8.34
CA GLU A 100 14.35 16.67 7.43
C GLU A 100 14.21 15.45 6.53
N TYR A 101 13.34 14.53 6.91
CA TYR A 101 13.09 13.33 6.12
C TYR A 101 12.16 13.72 4.97
N HIS A 102 12.75 13.85 3.78
CA HIS A 102 12.09 14.07 2.48
C HIS A 102 11.33 12.82 1.97
N LEU A 103 10.72 12.02 2.86
CA LEU A 103 9.99 10.81 2.48
C LEU A 103 8.48 11.08 2.48
N PRO A 104 7.73 10.60 1.46
CA PRO A 104 6.29 10.84 1.34
C PRO A 104 5.47 10.01 2.36
N LEU A 105 5.60 10.30 3.65
CA LEU A 105 4.94 9.59 4.77
C LEU A 105 3.44 9.44 4.56
N PHE A 106 2.78 10.50 4.12
CA PHE A 106 1.34 10.49 3.87
C PHE A 106 0.95 9.52 2.75
N GLY A 107 1.79 9.39 1.72
CA GLY A 107 1.60 8.41 0.67
C GLY A 107 1.70 6.98 1.22
N TYR A 108 2.71 6.70 2.04
CA TYR A 108 2.91 5.37 2.62
C TYR A 108 1.69 4.93 3.44
N TRP A 109 1.14 5.81 4.27
CA TRP A 109 -0.05 5.45 5.07
C TRP A 109 -1.26 5.12 4.21
N LEU A 110 -1.47 5.84 3.10
CA LEU A 110 -2.55 5.53 2.15
C LEU A 110 -2.32 4.21 1.42
N TRP A 111 -1.06 3.91 1.08
CA TRP A 111 -0.66 2.63 0.52
C TRP A 111 -0.93 1.48 1.50
N PHE A 112 -0.54 1.63 2.76
CA PHE A 112 -0.81 0.65 3.81
C PHE A 112 -2.32 0.46 4.05
N LEU A 113 -3.07 1.56 4.18
CA LEU A 113 -4.53 1.54 4.37
C LEU A 113 -5.26 0.82 3.24
N SER A 114 -4.73 0.88 2.02
CA SER A 114 -5.28 0.12 0.89
C SER A 114 -5.36 -1.38 1.20
N SER A 115 -4.28 -1.97 1.74
CA SER A 115 -4.26 -3.39 2.12
C SER A 115 -5.25 -3.69 3.24
N ILE A 116 -5.39 -2.78 4.22
CA ILE A 116 -6.33 -2.94 5.35
C ILE A 116 -7.78 -2.94 4.86
N PHE A 117 -8.16 -2.01 3.98
CA PHE A 117 -9.50 -1.99 3.40
C PHE A 117 -9.80 -3.27 2.61
N GLN A 118 -8.82 -3.78 1.86
CA GLN A 118 -8.95 -5.03 1.12
C GLN A 118 -9.15 -6.24 2.06
N ILE A 119 -8.37 -6.33 3.14
CA ILE A 119 -8.53 -7.39 4.16
C ILE A 119 -9.93 -7.36 4.77
N ILE A 120 -10.41 -6.19 5.21
CA ILE A 120 -11.73 -6.05 5.83
C ILE A 120 -12.83 -6.44 4.84
N TYR A 121 -12.71 -6.02 3.57
CA TYR A 121 -13.63 -6.41 2.50
C TYR A 121 -13.71 -7.94 2.34
N LEU A 122 -12.56 -8.59 2.19
CA LEU A 122 -12.47 -10.02 1.93
C LEU A 122 -12.93 -10.86 3.13
N TYR A 123 -12.58 -10.43 4.35
CA TYR A 123 -13.00 -11.06 5.59
C TYR A 123 -14.52 -11.04 5.71
N LYS A 124 -15.15 -9.86 5.59
CA LYS A 124 -16.62 -9.72 5.65
C LYS A 124 -17.31 -10.56 4.60
N ARG A 125 -16.79 -10.59 3.37
CA ARG A 125 -17.37 -11.41 2.30
C ARG A 125 -17.28 -12.91 2.62
N ASN A 126 -16.12 -13.40 3.04
CA ASN A 126 -15.93 -14.82 3.31
C ASN A 126 -16.79 -15.28 4.49
N TYR A 127 -16.92 -14.44 5.53
CA TYR A 127 -17.80 -14.69 6.67
C TYR A 127 -19.28 -14.84 6.27
N ILE A 128 -19.80 -13.94 5.43
CA ILE A 128 -21.17 -14.05 4.91
C ILE A 128 -21.33 -15.34 4.10
N LYS A 129 -20.35 -15.69 3.26
CA LYS A 129 -20.41 -16.90 2.43
C LYS A 129 -20.43 -18.18 3.28
N SER A 130 -19.77 -18.21 4.44
CA SER A 130 -19.81 -19.37 5.35
C SER A 130 -21.13 -19.52 6.10
N GLN A 131 -21.95 -18.47 6.23
CA GLN A 131 -23.26 -18.55 6.87
C GLN A 131 -24.38 -19.00 5.92
N THR A 132 -24.13 -18.94 4.61
CA THR A 132 -25.10 -19.30 3.55
C THR A 132 -24.94 -20.73 3.02
N ILE A 133 -24.03 -21.52 3.59
CA ILE A 133 -23.78 -22.94 3.29
C ILE A 133 -24.21 -23.73 4.53
#